data_AF-A0A383EX22-F1
#
_entry.id   AF-A0A383EX22-F1
#
_cell.length_a   1.000
_cell.length_b   1.000
_cell.length_c   1.000
_cell.angle_alpha   90.00
_cell.angle_beta   90.00
_cell.angle_gamma   90.00
#
_symmetry.space_group_name_H-M   'P 1'
#
loop_
_entity.id
_entity.type
_entity.pdbx_description
1 polymer ?
#
loop_
_entity_poly.entity_id
_entity_poly.type
_entity_poly.pdbx_seq_one_letter_code
_entity_poly.pdbx_strand_id
1 'polypeptide(L)' 'ISAEGDLIDLGLAAKLIEKSGTWIRYNDSHLGQGREKARLYLKENPDVAEEIRQKIKTSREPLVETEKEEKA' A
#
# COMPACT_ATOMS: atom_id res chain seq x y z
N ILE A 1 -5.40 -6.72 16.45
CA ILE A 1 -5.66 -5.92 15.23
C ILE A 1 -4.37 -5.95 14.42
N SER A 2 -4.39 -6.47 13.19
CA SER A 2 -3.17 -6.75 12.40
C SER A 2 -2.68 -5.51 11.67
N ALA A 3 -1.39 -5.17 11.82
CA ALA A 3 -0.79 -3.95 11.27
C ALA A 3 -0.90 -3.82 9.74
N GLU A 4 -0.93 -4.95 9.03
CA GLU A 4 -1.06 -5.03 7.58
C GLU A 4 -2.52 -4.84 7.13
N GLY A 5 -3.50 -5.19 7.99
CA GLY A 5 -4.91 -4.91 7.74
C GLY A 5 -5.19 -3.42 7.81
N ASP A 6 -4.70 -2.77 8.87
CA ASP A 6 -4.76 -1.30 9.00
C ASP A 6 -4.09 -0.58 7.84
N LEU A 7 -2.98 -1.11 7.33
CA LEU A 7 -2.30 -0.52 6.18
C LEU A 7 -3.18 -0.52 4.93
N ILE A 8 -3.94 -1.60 4.69
CA ILE A 8 -4.88 -1.68 3.57
C ILE A 8 -6.02 -0.67 3.76
N ASP A 9 -6.58 -0.56 4.97
CA ASP A 9 -7.63 0.41 5.28
C ASP A 9 -7.15 1.86 5.07
N LEU A 10 -5.96 2.18 5.57
CA LEU A 10 -5.34 3.49 5.40
C LEU A 10 -5.04 3.79 3.93
N GLY A 11 -4.59 2.79 3.16
CA GLY A 11 -4.33 2.94 1.73
C GLY A 11 -5.60 3.15 0.90
N LEU A 12 -6.69 2.47 1.26
CA LEU A 12 -8.01 2.69 0.66
C LEU A 12 -8.53 4.09 1.01
N ALA A 13 -8.38 4.53 2.27
CA ALA A 13 -8.77 5.87 2.72
C ALA A 13 -7.98 6.97 2.03
N ALA A 14 -6.69 6.75 1.77
CA ALA A 14 -5.81 7.65 1.03
C ALA A 14 -5.98 7.58 -0.50
N LYS A 15 -6.89 6.73 -1.01
CA LYS A 15 -7.07 6.44 -2.46
C LYS A 15 -5.80 5.99 -3.18
N LEU A 16 -4.87 5.38 -2.45
CA LEU A 16 -3.64 4.78 -2.99
C LEU A 16 -3.86 3.33 -3.41
N ILE A 17 -4.74 2.64 -2.68
CA ILE A 17 -5.19 1.28 -2.96
C ILE A 17 -6.56 1.39 -3.60
N GLU A 18 -6.76 0.64 -4.69
CA GLU A 18 -8.03 0.51 -5.38
C GLU A 18 -8.56 -0.91 -5.22
N LYS A 19 -9.88 -1.02 -5.11
CA LYS A 19 -10.57 -2.31 -4.98
C LYS A 19 -11.53 -2.48 -6.15
N SER A 20 -11.17 -3.36 -7.08
CA SER A 20 -12.01 -3.75 -8.21
C SER A 20 -12.73 -5.06 -7.88
N GLY A 21 -13.91 -4.94 -7.28
CA GLY A 21 -14.70 -6.09 -6.82
C GLY A 21 -14.01 -6.83 -5.68
N THR A 22 -13.57 -8.06 -5.91
CA THR A 22 -12.78 -8.83 -4.94
C THR A 22 -11.28 -8.56 -5.09
N TRP A 23 -10.81 -7.96 -6.18
CA TRP A 23 -9.39 -7.71 -6.40
C TRP A 23 -8.92 -6.42 -5.73
N ILE A 24 -7.79 -6.47 -5.04
CA ILE A 24 -7.11 -5.31 -4.46
C ILE A 24 -5.87 -5.01 -5.29
N ARG A 25 -5.75 -3.75 -5.70
CA ARG A 25 -4.66 -3.22 -6.51
C ARG A 25 -4.06 -2.00 -5.82
N TYR A 26 -2.78 -1.80 -6.01
CA TYR A 26 -2.07 -0.61 -5.53
C TYR A 26 -1.29 -0.02 -6.69
N ASN A 27 -1.59 1.24 -7.05
CA ASN A 27 -1.19 1.83 -8.32
C ASN A 27 -1.49 0.84 -9.48
N ASP A 28 -0.47 0.23 -10.06
CA ASP A 28 -0.62 -0.73 -11.17
C ASP A 28 -0.47 -2.20 -10.73
N SER A 29 0.04 -2.43 -9.51
CA SER A 29 0.37 -3.76 -8.99
C SER A 29 -0.84 -4.47 -8.37
N HIS A 30 -0.99 -5.75 -8.68
CA HIS A 30 -2.02 -6.60 -8.07
C HIS A 30 -1.53 -7.13 -6.71
N LEU A 31 -2.13 -6.63 -5.63
CA LEU A 31 -1.85 -7.11 -4.27
C LEU A 31 -2.52 -8.47 -4.01
N GLY A 32 -3.65 -8.73 -4.67
CA GLY A 32 -4.31 -10.03 -4.68
C GLY A 32 -5.83 -9.97 -4.56
N GLN A 33 -6.46 -11.14 -4.56
CA GLN A 33 -7.91 -11.27 -4.42
C GLN A 33 -8.31 -11.21 -2.94
N GLY A 34 -8.87 -10.09 -2.53
CA GLY A 34 -9.44 -9.85 -1.21
C GLY A 34 -8.43 -9.29 -0.21
N ARG A 35 -8.94 -8.88 0.95
CA ARG A 35 -8.12 -8.35 2.04
C ARG A 35 -7.07 -9.34 2.53
N GLU A 36 -7.39 -10.62 2.54
CA GLU A 36 -6.50 -11.65 3.09
C GLU A 36 -5.28 -11.89 2.22
N LYS A 37 -5.45 -12.05 0.90
CA LYS A 37 -4.33 -12.17 -0.05
C LYS A 37 -3.48 -10.91 -0.10
N ALA A 38 -4.11 -9.73 -0.12
CA ALA A 38 -3.38 -8.46 -0.07
C ALA A 38 -2.55 -8.34 1.23
N ARG A 39 -3.09 -8.79 2.36
CA ARG A 39 -2.36 -8.78 3.64
C ARG A 39 -1.15 -9.71 3.62
N LEU A 40 -1.33 -10.93 3.09
CA LEU A 40 -0.24 -11.88 2.89
C LEU A 40 0.83 -11.30 1.97
N TYR A 41 0.44 -10.68 0.86
CA TYR A 41 1.36 -10.04 -0.06
C TYR A 41 2.20 -8.95 0.64
N LEU A 42 1.57 -8.07 1.43
CA LEU A 42 2.27 -7.03 2.17
C LEU A 42 3.17 -7.58 3.28
N LYS A 43 2.79 -8.72 3.86
CA LYS A 43 3.61 -9.41 4.87
C LYS A 43 4.83 -10.09 4.24
N GLU A 44 4.67 -10.66 3.05
CA GLU A 44 5.77 -11.28 2.28
C GLU A 44 6.65 -10.24 1.58
N ASN A 45 6.11 -9.04 1.29
CA ASN A 45 6.80 -7.94 0.61
C ASN A 45 6.81 -6.68 1.50
N PRO A 46 7.67 -6.63 2.53
CA PRO A 46 7.75 -5.48 3.43
C PRO A 46 8.16 -4.19 2.72
N ASP A 47 8.92 -4.26 1.61
CA ASP A 47 9.31 -3.10 0.79
C ASP A 47 8.10 -2.38 0.19
N VAL A 48 7.12 -3.15 -0.30
CA VAL A 48 5.87 -2.61 -0.85
C VAL A 48 5.00 -2.05 0.27
N ALA A 49 4.94 -2.74 1.42
CA ALA A 49 4.21 -2.25 2.58
C ALA A 49 4.76 -0.91 3.08
N GLU A 50 6.09 -0.77 3.13
CA GLU A 50 6.74 0.47 3.53
C GLU A 50 6.53 1.58 2.50
N GLU A 51 6.58 1.27 1.21
CA GLU A 51 6.24 2.24 0.16
C GLU A 51 4.80 2.77 0.32
N ILE A 52 3.82 1.88 0.53
CA ILE A 52 2.44 2.27 0.76
C ILE A 52 2.33 3.14 2.02
N ARG A 53 3.02 2.77 3.12
CA ARG A 53 3.05 3.59 4.35
C ARG A 53 3.59 4.99 4.09
N GLN A 54 4.71 5.10 3.38
CA GLN A 54 5.31 6.39 3.06
C GLN A 54 4.37 7.23 2.19
N LYS A 55 3.77 6.64 1.15
CA LYS A 55 2.79 7.35 0.31
C LYS A 55 1.55 7.78 1.08
N ILE A 56 1.04 6.97 2.01
CA ILE A 56 -0.09 7.35 2.89
C ILE A 56 0.30 8.55 3.75
N LYS A 57 1.51 8.55 4.31
CA LYS A 57 2.02 9.65 5.12
C LYS A 57 2.15 10.93 4.30
N THR A 58 2.74 10.86 3.10
CA THR A 58 2.82 11.98 2.15
C THR A 58 1.46 12.45 1.66
N SER A 59 0.49 11.56 1.42
CA SER A 59 -0.85 11.98 0.98
C SER A 59 -1.61 12.76 2.04
N ARG A 60 -1.29 12.58 3.33
CA ARG A 60 -1.90 13.33 4.44
C ARG A 60 -1.18 14.64 4.75
N GLU A 61 0.04 14.82 4.25
CA GLU A 61 0.86 15.99 4.52
C GLU A 61 1.48 16.48 3.21
N PRO A 62 0.97 17.57 2.59
CA PRO A 62 1.67 18.12 1.44
C PRO A 62 3.02 18.60 1.97
N LEU A 63 4.14 18.04 1.48
CA LEU A 63 5.50 18.64 1.42
C LEU A 63 6.68 17.63 1.43
N VAL A 64 6.54 16.32 1.18
CA VAL A 64 7.73 15.45 1.08
C VAL A 64 7.82 14.70 -0.24
N GLU A 65 8.66 15.26 -1.10
CA GLU A 65 9.32 14.67 -2.26
C GLU A 65 10.07 13.41 -1.80
N THR A 66 9.59 12.22 -2.16
CA THR A 66 10.33 10.97 -1.90
C THR A 66 11.02 10.55 -3.17
N GLU A 67 12.23 11.07 -3.36
CA GLU A 67 13.27 10.46 -4.17
C GLU A 67 13.51 9.05 -3.61
N LYS A 68 13.12 8.00 -4.34
CA LYS A 68 13.65 6.65 -4.10
C LYS A 68 14.71 6.36 -5.14
N GLU A 69 15.92 6.74 -4.76
CA GLU A 69 17.19 6.02 -4.92
C GLU A 69 17.11 4.75 -5.78
N GLU A 70 17.49 4.91 -7.05
CA GLU A 70 17.89 3.83 -7.94
C GLU A 70 19.25 3.32 -7.45
N LYS A 71 19.25 2.21 -6.69
CA LYS A 71 20.50 1.53 -6.33
C LYS A 71 21.08 0.84 -7.57
N ALA A 72 22.22 1.36 -8.00
CA ALA A 72 23.13 0.83 -9.01
C ALA A 72 23.69 -0.57 -8.69
#